data_AF-A0A9W6NQ94-F1
#
_entry.id   AF-A0A9W6NQ94-F1
#
_cell.length_a   1.000
_cell.length_b   1.000
_cell.length_c   1.000
_cell.angle_alpha   90.00
_cell.angle_beta   90.00
_cell.angle_gamma   90.00
#
_symmetry.space_group_name_H-M   'P 1'
#
loop_
_entity.id
_entity.type
_entity.pdbx_description
1 polymer ?
#
loop_
_entity_poly.entity_id
_entity_poly.type
_entity_poly.pdbx_seq_one_letter_code
_entity_poly.pdbx_strand_id
1 'polypeptide(L)'
;MTLRVEPEALASAAADLLDGSLQIKKARQYLDDNTKIGGFNAVGPIIAHHERAIESLRGWLSHLNDVVFWSSIGIEDTSKMYQRTDAASAANFDALLPAAARTDPFEVDGRPSGSGDGWTPGGSRYGER
;
A
#
# COMPACT_ATOMS: atom_id res chain seq x y z
N MET A 1 -0.41 13.77 17.11
CA MET A 1 -0.03 12.56 16.34
C MET A 1 -0.83 12.60 15.05
N THR A 2 -0.21 12.82 13.91
CA THR A 2 -0.89 12.72 12.60
C THR A 2 -0.62 11.32 12.06
N LEU A 3 -1.66 10.50 11.98
CA LEU A 3 -1.59 9.19 11.32
C LEU A 3 -1.40 9.45 9.83
N ARG A 4 -0.17 9.22 9.34
CA ARG A 4 0.11 9.22 7.91
C ARG A 4 -0.12 7.81 7.41
N VAL A 5 -1.21 7.61 6.69
CA VAL A 5 -1.53 6.32 6.06
C VAL A 5 -0.94 6.34 4.66
N GLU A 6 -0.16 5.31 4.33
CA GLU A 6 0.41 5.11 3.00
C GLU A 6 -0.38 4.02 2.29
N PRO A 7 -1.28 4.36 1.33
CA PRO A 7 -2.17 3.38 0.73
C PRO A 7 -1.42 2.28 -0.04
N GLU A 8 -0.26 2.61 -0.61
CA GLU A 8 0.60 1.64 -1.32
C GLU A 8 1.18 0.60 -0.36
N ALA A 9 1.62 1.01 0.82
CA ALA A 9 2.11 0.09 1.85
C ALA A 9 0.99 -0.84 2.35
N LEU A 10 -0.23 -0.32 2.51
CA LEU A 10 -1.40 -1.15 2.85
C LEU A 10 -1.73 -2.15 1.72
N ALA A 11 -1.70 -1.73 0.46
CA ALA A 11 -1.94 -2.62 -0.67
C ALA A 11 -0.88 -3.74 -0.76
N SER A 12 0.39 -3.41 -0.53
CA SER A 12 1.47 -4.41 -0.45
C SER A 12 1.23 -5.40 0.69
N ALA A 13 0.90 -4.92 1.89
CA ALA A 13 0.62 -5.80 3.03
C ALA A 13 -0.59 -6.72 2.79
N ALA A 14 -1.64 -6.21 2.13
CA ALA A 14 -2.79 -7.03 1.71
C ALA A 14 -2.37 -8.13 0.72
N ALA A 15 -1.52 -7.82 -0.25
CA ALA A 15 -1.00 -8.79 -1.21
C ALA A 15 -0.15 -9.87 -0.52
N ASP A 16 0.71 -9.50 0.43
CA ASP A 16 1.53 -10.44 1.19
C ASP A 16 0.68 -11.39 2.04
N LEU A 17 -0.38 -10.87 2.67
CA LEU A 17 -1.35 -11.69 3.40
C LEU A 17 -2.11 -12.63 2.46
N LEU A 18 -2.49 -12.15 1.28
CA LEU A 18 -3.17 -12.99 0.29
C LEU A 18 -2.25 -14.15 -0.16
N ASP A 19 -0.97 -13.91 -0.43
CA ASP A 19 -0.02 -14.99 -0.73
C ASP A 19 0.12 -15.95 0.46
N GLY A 20 0.23 -15.41 1.68
CA GLY A 20 0.22 -16.21 2.91
C GLY A 20 -0.98 -17.15 3.01
N SER A 21 -2.18 -16.69 2.64
CA SER A 21 -3.39 -17.53 2.58
C SER A 21 -3.25 -18.69 1.58
N LEU A 22 -2.62 -18.45 0.43
CA LEU A 22 -2.36 -19.49 -0.56
C LEU A 22 -1.37 -20.53 -0.04
N GLN A 23 -0.33 -20.11 0.69
CA GLN A 23 0.61 -21.04 1.32
C GLN A 23 -0.08 -21.90 2.39
N ILE A 24 -0.99 -21.32 3.18
CA ILE A 24 -1.77 -22.07 4.18
C ILE A 24 -2.66 -23.12 3.49
N LYS A 25 -3.31 -22.77 2.37
CA LYS A 25 -4.09 -23.73 1.57
C LYS A 25 -3.23 -24.89 1.06
N LYS A 26 -2.01 -24.60 0.57
CA LYS A 26 -1.06 -25.63 0.14
C LYS A 26 -0.63 -26.53 1.31
N ALA A 27 -0.37 -25.97 2.48
CA ALA A 27 -0.03 -26.74 3.67
C ALA A 27 -1.17 -27.68 4.09
N ARG A 28 -2.42 -27.21 4.04
CA ARG A 28 -3.60 -28.05 4.28
C ARG A 28 -3.71 -29.18 3.27
N GLN A 29 -3.55 -28.88 1.98
CA GLN A 29 -3.57 -29.90 0.92
C GLN A 29 -2.47 -30.95 1.15
N TYR A 30 -1.26 -30.51 1.50
CA TYR A 30 -0.16 -31.42 1.83
C TYR A 30 -0.52 -32.37 2.98
N LEU A 31 -1.19 -31.89 4.03
CA LEU A 31 -1.67 -32.76 5.11
C LEU A 31 -2.68 -33.78 4.58
N ASP A 32 -3.64 -33.35 3.77
CA ASP A 32 -4.69 -34.22 3.24
C ASP A 32 -4.14 -35.36 2.36
N ASP A 33 -3.06 -35.07 1.63
CA ASP A 33 -2.41 -36.01 0.73
C ASP A 33 -1.44 -36.95 1.45
N ASN A 34 -0.76 -36.49 2.51
CA ASN A 34 0.38 -37.21 3.09
C ASN A 34 0.13 -37.83 4.48
N THR A 35 -0.99 -37.52 5.14
CA THR A 35 -1.20 -37.95 6.54
C THR A 35 -2.22 -39.07 6.72
N LYS A 36 -2.79 -39.59 5.63
CA LYS A 36 -3.69 -40.74 5.67
C LYS A 36 -2.90 -42.01 6.00
N ILE A 37 -3.21 -42.62 7.14
CA ILE A 37 -2.62 -43.92 7.51
C ILE A 37 -3.47 -45.02 6.86
N GLY A 38 -2.89 -45.71 5.87
CA GLY A 38 -3.51 -46.89 5.26
C GLY A 38 -3.12 -48.19 5.97
N GLY A 39 -4.10 -49.04 6.28
CA GLY A 39 -3.93 -50.50 6.25
C GLY A 39 -3.09 -51.19 7.32
N PHE A 40 -3.08 -50.75 8.59
CA PHE A 40 -2.46 -51.54 9.67
C PHE A 40 -3.41 -51.79 10.86
N ASN A 41 -3.87 -53.04 10.96
CA ASN A 41 -4.81 -53.57 11.95
C ASN A 41 -4.26 -53.76 13.38
N ALA A 42 -3.20 -53.07 13.79
CA ALA A 42 -2.53 -53.35 15.07
C ALA A 42 -2.42 -52.18 16.06
N VAL A 43 -2.90 -50.97 15.72
CA VAL A 43 -2.68 -49.79 16.59
C VAL A 43 -3.88 -48.82 16.62
N GLY A 44 -5.08 -49.35 16.81
CA GLY A 44 -6.34 -48.58 16.83
C GLY A 44 -6.31 -47.28 17.64
N PRO A 45 -5.80 -47.27 18.89
CA PRO A 45 -5.68 -46.04 19.67
C PRO A 45 -4.74 -45.01 19.05
N ILE A 46 -3.57 -45.44 18.54
CA ILE A 46 -2.58 -44.53 17.93
C ILE A 46 -3.13 -43.93 16.64
N ILE A 47 -3.80 -44.73 15.81
CA ILE A 47 -4.48 -44.24 14.60
C ILE A 47 -5.56 -43.22 14.98
N ALA A 48 -6.40 -43.50 15.96
CA ALA A 48 -7.44 -42.58 16.41
C ALA A 48 -6.87 -41.28 17.03
N HIS A 49 -5.71 -41.33 17.67
CA HIS A 49 -5.01 -40.14 18.16
C HIS A 49 -4.40 -39.32 17.02
N HIS A 50 -3.80 -40.00 16.04
CA HIS A 50 -3.26 -39.37 14.83
C HIS A 50 -4.37 -38.68 14.03
N GLU A 51 -5.48 -39.36 13.76
CA GLU A 51 -6.63 -38.79 13.03
C GLU A 51 -7.19 -37.55 13.74
N ARG A 52 -7.33 -37.59 15.07
CA ARG A 52 -7.76 -36.41 15.85
C ARG A 52 -6.77 -35.26 15.77
N ALA A 53 -5.47 -35.54 15.76
CA ALA A 53 -4.43 -34.51 15.63
C ALA A 53 -4.47 -33.87 14.23
N ILE A 54 -4.60 -34.69 13.18
CA ILE A 54 -4.74 -34.20 11.79
C ILE A 54 -6.00 -33.35 11.64
N GLU A 55 -7.12 -33.79 12.19
CA GLU A 55 -8.37 -33.02 12.10
C GLU A 55 -8.29 -31.69 12.84
N SER A 56 -7.65 -31.67 14.02
CA SER A 56 -7.40 -30.43 14.76
C SER A 56 -6.52 -29.47 13.95
N LEU A 57 -5.46 -29.99 13.33
CA LEU A 57 -4.54 -29.20 12.51
C LEU A 57 -5.23 -28.65 11.25
N ARG A 58 -6.10 -29.44 10.60
CA ARG A 58 -6.96 -28.98 9.49
C ARG A 58 -7.86 -27.84 9.92
N GLY A 59 -8.52 -27.98 11.06
CA GLY A 59 -9.38 -26.93 11.61
C GLY A 59 -8.60 -25.64 11.85
N TRP A 60 -7.42 -25.73 12.46
CA TRP A 60 -6.56 -24.58 12.72
C TRP A 60 -6.08 -23.90 11.43
N LEU A 61 -5.63 -24.68 10.44
CA LEU A 61 -5.19 -24.13 9.16
C LEU A 61 -6.36 -23.50 8.38
N SER A 62 -7.56 -24.09 8.43
CA SER A 62 -8.74 -23.50 7.81
C SER A 62 -9.07 -22.16 8.46
N HIS A 63 -9.10 -22.11 9.80
CA HIS A 63 -9.38 -20.88 10.52
C HIS A 63 -8.32 -19.80 10.26
N LEU A 64 -7.04 -20.17 10.29
CA LEU A 64 -5.94 -19.26 10.00
C LEU A 64 -6.04 -18.70 8.57
N ASN A 65 -6.33 -19.56 7.59
CA ASN A 65 -6.55 -19.13 6.21
C ASN A 65 -7.68 -18.10 6.13
N ASP A 66 -8.82 -18.35 6.78
CA ASP A 66 -9.96 -17.45 6.73
C ASP A 66 -9.63 -16.09 7.35
N VAL A 67 -8.98 -16.09 8.52
CA VAL A 67 -8.55 -14.84 9.18
C VAL A 67 -7.60 -14.05 8.29
N VAL A 68 -6.58 -14.70 7.71
CA VAL A 68 -5.59 -14.04 6.85
C VAL A 68 -6.24 -13.50 5.57
N PHE A 69 -7.10 -14.28 4.94
CA PHE A 69 -7.81 -13.89 3.72
C PHE A 69 -8.78 -12.72 3.93
N TRP A 70 -9.57 -12.76 5.01
CA TRP A 70 -10.48 -11.65 5.30
C TRP A 70 -9.72 -10.39 5.74
N SER A 71 -8.58 -10.56 6.42
CA SER A 71 -7.70 -9.44 6.76
C SER A 71 -7.09 -8.80 5.51
N SER A 72 -6.65 -9.60 4.52
CA SER A 72 -6.13 -9.04 3.27
C SER A 72 -7.19 -8.22 2.54
N ILE A 73 -8.43 -8.73 2.46
CA ILE A 73 -9.56 -7.99 1.84
C ILE A 73 -9.81 -6.68 2.58
N GLY A 74 -9.91 -6.72 3.91
CA GLY A 74 -10.19 -5.52 4.71
C GLY A 74 -9.10 -4.44 4.57
N ILE A 75 -7.83 -4.85 4.51
CA ILE A 75 -6.70 -3.94 4.30
C ILE A 75 -6.70 -3.38 2.87
N GLU A 76 -6.98 -4.21 1.87
CA GLU A 76 -7.08 -3.77 0.47
C GLU A 76 -8.21 -2.75 0.28
N ASP A 77 -9.38 -3.01 0.86
CA ASP A 77 -10.52 -2.09 0.82
C ASP A 77 -10.20 -0.77 1.53
N THR A 78 -9.50 -0.84 2.65
CA THR A 78 -9.02 0.36 3.36
C THR A 78 -8.04 1.16 2.50
N SER A 79 -7.09 0.50 1.84
CA SER A 79 -6.16 1.15 0.90
C SER A 79 -6.92 1.88 -0.22
N LYS A 80 -7.87 1.20 -0.88
CA LYS A 80 -8.71 1.78 -1.94
C LYS A 80 -9.53 2.96 -1.43
N MET A 81 -10.03 2.90 -0.20
CA MET A 81 -10.78 4.00 0.40
C MET A 81 -9.89 5.25 0.55
N TYR A 82 -8.67 5.11 1.07
CA TYR A 82 -7.74 6.23 1.18
C TYR A 82 -7.36 6.80 -0.19
N GLN A 83 -7.05 5.96 -1.18
CA GLN A 83 -6.73 6.43 -2.54
C GLN A 83 -7.87 7.27 -3.14
N ARG A 84 -9.13 6.86 -2.95
CA ARG A 84 -10.30 7.63 -3.43
C ARG A 84 -10.44 8.96 -2.71
N THR A 85 -10.26 8.98 -1.40
CA THR A 85 -10.32 10.21 -0.61
C THR A 85 -9.21 11.18 -0.98
N ASP A 86 -7.99 10.69 -1.18
CA ASP A 86 -6.85 11.51 -1.61
C ASP A 86 -7.09 12.08 -3.01
N ALA A 87 -7.57 11.27 -3.95
CA ALA A 87 -7.90 11.73 -5.30
C ALA A 87 -9.04 12.76 -5.32
N ALA A 88 -10.09 12.56 -4.51
CA ALA A 88 -11.19 13.50 -4.38
C ALA A 88 -10.73 14.83 -3.75
N SER A 89 -9.84 14.75 -2.75
CA SER A 89 -9.26 15.93 -2.11
C SER A 89 -8.39 16.71 -3.10
N ALA A 90 -7.54 16.02 -3.87
CA ALA A 90 -6.73 16.63 -4.93
C ALA A 90 -7.60 17.31 -6.00
N ALA A 91 -8.67 16.66 -6.46
CA ALA A 91 -9.60 17.25 -7.43
C ALA A 91 -10.32 18.49 -6.89
N ASN A 92 -10.70 18.49 -5.60
CA ASN A 92 -11.28 19.66 -4.95
C ASN A 92 -10.27 20.81 -4.83
N PHE A 93 -9.02 20.54 -4.49
CA PHE A 93 -7.96 21.55 -4.48
C PHE A 93 -7.72 22.14 -5.88
N ASP A 94 -7.69 21.30 -6.91
CA ASP A 94 -7.58 21.73 -8.31
C ASP A 94 -8.75 22.61 -8.76
N ALA A 95 -9.97 22.32 -8.28
CA ALA A 95 -11.15 23.11 -8.58
C ALA A 95 -11.21 24.45 -7.84
N LEU A 96 -10.61 24.52 -6.65
CA LEU A 96 -10.54 25.74 -5.83
C LEU A 96 -9.39 26.68 -6.23
N LEU A 97 -8.38 26.19 -6.96
CA LEU A 97 -7.31 27.01 -7.51
C LEU A 97 -7.80 27.73 -8.79
N PRO A 98 -7.85 29.08 -8.81
CA PRO A 98 -8.18 29.83 -10.02
C PRO A 98 -7.17 29.51 -11.12
N ALA A 99 -7.63 29.38 -12.37
CA ALA A 99 -6.74 29.12 -13.52
C ALA A 99 -5.60 30.16 -13.67
N ALA A 100 -5.77 31.37 -13.14
CA ALA A 100 -4.75 32.42 -13.10
C ALA A 100 -3.57 32.11 -12.16
N ALA A 101 -3.73 31.25 -11.16
CA ALA A 101 -2.65 30.83 -10.24
C ALA A 101 -1.78 29.69 -10.81
N ARG A 102 -2.12 29.14 -11.99
CA ARG A 102 -1.36 28.06 -12.64
C ARG A 102 -0.19 28.55 -13.50
N THR A 103 -0.02 29.86 -13.68
CA THR A 103 1.01 30.45 -14.58
C THR A 103 2.11 31.26 -13.91
N ASP A 104 2.11 31.47 -12.60
CA ASP A 104 3.18 32.25 -11.97
C ASP A 104 4.19 31.31 -11.29
N PRO A 105 5.45 31.20 -11.81
CA PRO A 105 6.51 30.59 -11.04
C PRO A 105 6.72 31.47 -9.81
N PHE A 106 6.42 30.90 -8.65
CA PHE A 106 6.54 31.48 -7.32
C PHE A 106 7.72 32.46 -7.18
N GLU A 107 7.48 33.76 -7.34
CA GLU A 107 8.28 34.81 -6.69
C GLU A 107 7.66 35.03 -5.31
N VAL A 108 8.20 34.31 -4.31
CA VAL A 108 8.02 34.66 -2.91
C VAL A 108 9.27 35.44 -2.49
N ASP A 109 9.04 36.68 -2.07
CA ASP A 109 9.96 37.66 -1.47
C ASP A 109 10.87 38.48 -2.41
N GLY A 110 10.29 39.58 -2.94
CA GLY A 110 10.80 40.89 -2.54
C GLY A 110 11.42 41.83 -3.56
N ARG A 111 11.14 41.74 -4.87
CA ARG A 111 11.44 42.87 -5.80
C ARG A 111 10.32 43.10 -6.81
N PRO A 112 9.90 44.36 -7.04
CA PRO A 112 9.02 44.66 -8.15
C PRO A 112 9.84 44.53 -9.44
N SER A 113 9.51 43.58 -10.31
CA SER A 113 9.90 43.69 -11.72
C SER A 113 8.99 44.74 -12.40
N GLY A 114 9.20 45.99 -11.98
CA GLY A 114 8.73 47.14 -12.72
C GLY A 114 9.37 47.15 -14.09
N SER A 115 8.53 47.15 -15.12
CA SER A 115 8.79 47.64 -16.47
C SER A 115 9.89 48.71 -16.51
N GLY A 116 10.92 48.47 -17.32
CA GLY A 116 12.03 49.40 -17.51
C GLY A 116 12.60 49.29 -18.92
N ASP A 117 11.94 49.96 -19.86
CA ASP A 117 12.55 50.41 -21.09
C ASP A 117 13.90 51.09 -20.80
N GLY A 118 14.92 50.70 -21.57
CA GLY A 118 16.13 51.50 -21.83
C GLY A 118 17.06 51.79 -20.65
N TRP A 119 18.15 51.02 -20.55
CA TRP A 119 19.43 51.58 -20.09
C TRP A 119 20.63 50.77 -20.61
N THR A 120 21.52 51.43 -21.34
CA THR A 120 22.80 50.92 -21.87
C THR A 120 23.90 51.01 -20.81
N PRO A 121 24.85 50.04 -20.74
CA PRO A 121 25.94 50.13 -19.78
C PRO A 121 27.05 51.06 -20.29
N GLY A 122 27.41 52.04 -19.46
CA GLY A 122 28.47 53.01 -19.73
C GLY A 122 29.88 52.40 -19.76
N GLY A 123 30.67 52.83 -20.73
CA GLY A 123 32.12 52.70 -20.78
C GLY A 123 32.77 54.08 -20.65
N SER A 124 33.45 54.31 -19.54
CA SER A 124 34.21 55.53 -19.22
C SER A 124 35.45 55.67 -20.11
N ARG A 125 35.68 56.87 -20.67
CA ARG A 125 37.04 57.36 -20.99
C ARG A 125 37.14 58.84 -20.63
N TYR A 126 38.09 59.09 -19.74
CA TYR A 126 38.67 60.39 -19.42
C TYR A 126 39.12 61.14 -20.68
N GLY A 127 39.04 62.47 -20.62
CA GLY A 127 39.22 63.37 -21.75
C GLY A 127 40.66 63.70 -22.11
N GLU A 128 40.78 64.56 -23.11
CA GLU A 128 41.89 65.49 -23.30
C GLU A 128 41.40 66.64 -24.19
N ARG A 129 41.91 67.83 -23.89
CA ARG A 129 41.81 69.04 -24.69
C ARG A 129 42.84 69.01 -25.81
#